data_AF-A0A6P1ZCQ3-F1
#
_entry.id   AF-A0A6P1ZCQ3-F1
#
_cell.length_a   1.000
_cell.length_b   1.000
_cell.length_c   1.000
_cell.angle_alpha   90.00
_cell.angle_beta   90.00
_cell.angle_gamma   90.00
#
_symmetry.space_group_name_H-M   'P 1'
#
loop_
_entity.id
_entity.type
_entity.pdbx_description
1 polymer ?
#
loop_
_entity_poly.entity_id
_entity_poly.type
_entity_poly.pdbx_seq_one_letter_code
_entity_poly.pdbx_strand_id
1 'polypeptide(L)'
;MQGCGNDFVFIDNRELGVPVSAMADWACAICPRAFRVGADGAIFLENAPEGSEADYIWHFYNADGSRAEMCGNASRCAARLAARIGLAPAQHVLGTDAGPIKAEADELTGRAKVQLTPPKNLELGITITVDGKEYEVHHVDTGVPHTVLLFDDVSSVDVAGLGRAIRFHERFAPAGTNVNFLQVTSPERLELRTYERGVEAETLACGTGAAASAVIANALGRTGDTAEVCTTGKEILTISLENGDVFLEGAASFVYRGEFDPKDLGLSL
;
A
#
# COMPACT_ATOMS: atom_id res chain seq x y z
N MET A 1 -12.62 -0.29 -7.10
CA MET A 1 -12.20 0.92 -6.34
C MET A 1 -10.73 1.16 -6.60
N GLN A 2 -10.18 2.35 -6.31
CA GLN A 2 -8.74 2.60 -6.46
C GLN A 2 -8.19 3.38 -5.27
N GLY A 3 -6.94 3.11 -4.93
CA GLY A 3 -6.16 3.89 -3.97
C GLY A 3 -4.80 4.21 -4.56
N CYS A 4 -4.53 5.50 -4.77
CA CYS A 4 -3.28 5.99 -5.33
C CYS A 4 -2.88 5.35 -6.68
N GLY A 5 -3.85 5.15 -7.56
CA GLY A 5 -3.64 4.57 -8.89
C GLY A 5 -3.66 3.04 -8.95
N ASN A 6 -3.63 2.35 -7.80
CA ASN A 6 -3.77 0.90 -7.73
C ASN A 6 -5.26 0.54 -7.63
N ASP A 7 -5.77 -0.24 -8.59
CA ASP A 7 -7.19 -0.57 -8.70
C ASP A 7 -7.52 -2.01 -8.29
N PHE A 8 -8.68 -2.17 -7.64
CA PHE A 8 -9.13 -3.45 -7.08
C PHE A 8 -10.61 -3.70 -7.39
N VAL A 9 -10.93 -4.95 -7.70
CA VAL A 9 -12.30 -5.45 -7.69
C VAL A 9 -12.62 -5.97 -6.29
N PHE A 10 -13.68 -5.44 -5.69
CA PHE A 10 -14.20 -5.92 -4.42
C PHE A 10 -15.47 -6.73 -4.66
N ILE A 11 -15.53 -7.92 -4.08
CA ILE A 11 -16.67 -8.84 -4.13
C ILE A 11 -17.20 -8.96 -2.71
N ASP A 12 -18.47 -8.62 -2.51
CA ASP A 12 -19.17 -8.91 -1.27
C ASP A 12 -19.50 -10.41 -1.24
N ASN A 13 -18.65 -11.20 -0.59
CA ASN A 13 -18.76 -12.66 -0.63
C ASN A 13 -19.76 -13.20 0.40
N ARG A 14 -20.39 -12.33 1.19
CA ARG A 14 -21.48 -12.69 2.12
C ARG A 14 -22.71 -13.20 1.37
N GLU A 15 -22.93 -12.72 0.15
CA GLU A 15 -24.05 -13.11 -0.70
C GLU A 15 -23.65 -14.22 -1.69
N LEU A 16 -22.45 -14.12 -2.27
CA LEU A 16 -22.03 -14.98 -3.38
C LEU A 16 -21.49 -16.34 -2.92
N GLY A 17 -20.83 -16.41 -1.76
CA GLY A 17 -20.38 -17.66 -1.15
C GLY A 17 -19.29 -18.40 -1.94
N VAL A 18 -18.43 -17.69 -2.69
CA VAL A 18 -17.29 -18.29 -3.39
C VAL A 18 -16.37 -18.96 -2.37
N PRO A 19 -16.01 -20.25 -2.51
CA PRO A 19 -15.11 -20.89 -1.57
C PRO A 19 -13.67 -20.39 -1.76
N VAL A 20 -12.91 -20.29 -0.67
CA VAL A 20 -11.48 -19.87 -0.67
C VAL A 20 -10.64 -20.66 -1.68
N SER A 21 -10.94 -21.95 -1.90
CA SER A 21 -10.24 -22.79 -2.88
C SER A 21 -10.42 -22.35 -4.34
N ALA A 22 -11.44 -21.54 -4.66
CA ALA A 22 -11.73 -21.06 -6.00
C ALA A 22 -11.35 -19.58 -6.21
N MET A 23 -11.13 -18.80 -5.14
CA MET A 23 -10.92 -17.35 -5.22
C MET A 23 -9.69 -16.95 -6.06
N ALA A 24 -8.64 -17.78 -6.09
CA ALA A 24 -7.48 -17.55 -6.94
C ALA A 24 -7.84 -17.60 -8.43
N ASP A 25 -8.63 -18.59 -8.85
CA ASP A 25 -9.10 -18.72 -10.24
C ASP A 25 -10.04 -17.56 -10.62
N TRP A 26 -10.87 -17.12 -9.67
CA TRP A 26 -11.70 -15.93 -9.83
C TRP A 26 -10.87 -14.67 -10.07
N ALA A 27 -9.81 -14.45 -9.28
CA ALA A 27 -8.91 -13.32 -9.47
C ALA A 27 -8.26 -13.35 -10.87
N CYS A 28 -7.71 -14.50 -11.27
CA CYS A 28 -7.13 -14.72 -12.61
C CYS A 28 -8.13 -14.46 -13.75
N ALA A 29 -9.42 -14.73 -13.53
CA ALA A 29 -10.45 -14.52 -14.55
C ALA A 29 -10.97 -13.09 -14.61
N ILE A 30 -10.98 -12.36 -13.49
CA ILE A 30 -11.56 -11.01 -13.36
C ILE A 30 -10.55 -9.90 -13.65
N CYS A 31 -9.33 -10.04 -13.11
CA CYS A 31 -8.31 -9.00 -13.11
C CYS A 31 -7.66 -8.67 -14.47
N PRO A 32 -7.54 -9.59 -15.45
CA PRO A 32 -6.94 -9.24 -16.74
C PRO A 32 -7.65 -8.07 -17.42
N ARG A 33 -6.90 -7.10 -17.92
CA ARG A 33 -7.49 -5.94 -18.63
C ARG A 33 -7.99 -6.33 -20.03
N ALA A 34 -8.70 -5.42 -20.68
CA ALA A 34 -9.33 -5.55 -22.00
C ALA A 34 -10.60 -6.42 -22.09
N PHE A 35 -10.48 -7.75 -21.97
CA PHE A 35 -11.62 -8.65 -22.18
C PHE A 35 -12.42 -8.97 -20.91
N ARG A 36 -11.99 -8.42 -19.76
CA ARG A 36 -12.57 -8.66 -18.44
C ARG A 36 -12.74 -7.33 -17.71
N VAL A 37 -13.10 -7.41 -16.43
CA VAL A 37 -13.33 -6.25 -15.56
C VAL A 37 -12.08 -5.39 -15.48
N GLY A 38 -10.90 -6.01 -15.29
CA GLY A 38 -9.62 -5.31 -15.26
C GLY A 38 -9.33 -4.67 -13.90
N ALA A 39 -8.33 -5.18 -13.19
CA ALA A 39 -7.81 -4.62 -11.94
C ALA A 39 -6.45 -5.23 -11.59
N ASP A 40 -5.71 -4.57 -10.71
CA ASP A 40 -4.45 -5.11 -10.18
C ASP A 40 -4.67 -6.24 -9.16
N GLY A 41 -5.87 -6.35 -8.58
CA GLY A 41 -6.24 -7.45 -7.68
C GLY A 41 -7.74 -7.59 -7.42
N ALA A 42 -8.11 -8.75 -6.86
CA ALA A 42 -9.48 -9.09 -6.46
C ALA A 42 -9.54 -9.38 -4.96
N ILE A 43 -10.55 -8.81 -4.29
CA ILE A 43 -10.71 -8.87 -2.85
C ILE A 43 -12.13 -9.34 -2.52
N PHE A 44 -12.22 -10.42 -1.77
CA PHE A 44 -13.48 -10.97 -1.27
C PHE A 44 -13.66 -10.52 0.17
N LEU A 45 -14.79 -9.87 0.47
CA LEU A 45 -15.14 -9.44 1.83
C LEU A 45 -16.12 -10.43 2.45
N GLU A 46 -15.81 -10.90 3.65
CA GLU A 46 -16.63 -11.84 4.40
C GLU A 46 -16.86 -11.38 5.84
N ASN A 47 -17.92 -11.88 6.47
CA ASN A 47 -18.11 -11.71 7.91
C ASN A 47 -16.93 -12.33 8.66
N ALA A 48 -16.48 -11.67 9.72
CA ALA A 48 -15.46 -12.25 10.57
C ALA A 48 -15.99 -13.51 11.29
N PRO A 49 -15.12 -14.50 11.57
CA PRO A 49 -15.49 -15.65 12.40
C PRO A 49 -16.00 -15.20 13.77
N GLU A 50 -16.95 -15.95 14.34
CA GLU A 50 -17.48 -15.67 15.67
C GLU A 50 -16.36 -15.67 16.73
N GLY A 51 -16.32 -14.62 17.57
CA GLY A 51 -15.28 -14.44 18.59
C GLY A 51 -13.97 -13.83 18.07
N SER A 52 -13.89 -13.46 16.79
CA SER A 52 -12.77 -12.67 16.26
C SER A 52 -12.80 -11.24 16.78
N GLU A 53 -11.62 -10.61 16.86
CA GLU A 53 -11.48 -9.17 17.14
C GLU A 53 -11.75 -8.30 15.90
N ALA A 54 -11.88 -8.91 14.72
CA ALA A 54 -12.17 -8.23 13.47
C ALA A 54 -13.69 -8.08 13.25
N ASP A 55 -14.10 -6.96 12.65
CA ASP A 55 -15.49 -6.75 12.22
C ASP A 55 -15.80 -7.52 10.93
N TYR A 56 -14.80 -7.66 10.07
CA TYR A 56 -14.85 -8.44 8.83
C TYR A 56 -13.46 -8.91 8.44
N ILE A 57 -13.39 -9.88 7.54
CA ILE A 57 -12.14 -10.35 6.97
C ILE A 57 -12.14 -10.11 5.47
N TRP A 58 -10.93 -10.12 4.90
CA TRP A 58 -10.78 -10.19 3.46
C TRP A 58 -10.07 -11.47 3.01
N HIS A 59 -10.23 -11.79 1.73
CA HIS A 59 -9.30 -12.63 1.01
C HIS A 59 -8.80 -11.85 -0.19
N PHE A 60 -7.50 -11.53 -0.20
CA PHE A 60 -6.88 -10.71 -1.23
C PHE A 60 -6.00 -11.57 -2.14
N TYR A 61 -6.30 -11.51 -3.43
CA TYR A 61 -5.53 -12.14 -4.50
C TYR A 61 -5.06 -11.10 -5.51
N ASN A 62 -3.79 -11.19 -5.90
CA ASN A 62 -3.24 -10.42 -7.02
C ASN A 62 -3.84 -10.90 -8.35
N ALA A 63 -3.65 -10.13 -9.41
CA ALA A 63 -4.14 -10.46 -10.75
C ALA A 63 -3.67 -11.81 -11.31
N ASP A 64 -2.55 -12.36 -10.81
CA ASP A 64 -2.01 -13.67 -11.18
C ASP A 64 -2.52 -14.82 -10.29
N GLY A 65 -3.46 -14.55 -9.39
CA GLY A 65 -4.02 -15.52 -8.45
C GLY A 65 -3.16 -15.81 -7.23
N SER A 66 -1.99 -15.16 -7.09
CA SER A 66 -1.20 -15.26 -5.85
C SER A 66 -1.91 -14.56 -4.68
N ARG A 67 -1.84 -15.18 -3.50
CA ARG A 67 -2.47 -14.64 -2.28
C ARG A 67 -1.60 -13.57 -1.66
N ALA A 68 -2.18 -12.41 -1.35
CA ALA A 68 -1.50 -11.27 -0.79
C ALA A 68 -1.90 -11.07 0.68
N GLU A 69 -0.91 -10.88 1.55
CA GLU A 69 -1.16 -10.81 2.98
C GLU A 69 -1.75 -9.47 3.41
N MET A 70 -1.23 -8.38 2.84
CA MET A 70 -1.57 -7.01 3.19
C MET A 70 -1.22 -6.04 2.05
N CYS A 71 -2.02 -5.00 1.87
CA CYS A 71 -1.70 -3.86 0.99
C CYS A 71 -2.37 -2.59 1.50
N GLY A 72 -1.59 -1.57 1.86
CA GLY A 72 -2.14 -0.32 2.39
C GLY A 72 -3.15 0.37 1.47
N ASN A 73 -2.97 0.32 0.15
CA ASN A 73 -3.93 0.89 -0.82
C ASN A 73 -5.26 0.12 -0.83
N ALA A 74 -5.17 -1.20 -0.86
CA ALA A 74 -6.31 -2.10 -0.81
C ALA A 74 -7.05 -1.98 0.53
N SER A 75 -6.32 -1.91 1.65
CA SER A 75 -6.90 -1.76 3.00
C SER A 75 -7.69 -0.46 3.14
N ARG A 76 -7.19 0.68 2.61
CA ARG A 76 -7.97 1.93 2.59
C ARG A 76 -9.26 1.78 1.78
N CYS A 77 -9.20 1.10 0.64
CA CYS A 77 -10.38 0.83 -0.17
C CYS A 77 -11.38 -0.10 0.56
N ALA A 78 -10.88 -1.16 1.19
CA ALA A 78 -11.68 -2.12 1.95
C ALA A 78 -12.38 -1.43 3.13
N ALA A 79 -11.64 -0.63 3.91
CA ALA A 79 -12.16 0.12 5.05
C ALA A 79 -13.31 1.03 4.64
N ARG A 80 -13.09 1.82 3.59
CA ARG A 80 -14.12 2.72 3.07
C ARG A 80 -15.34 1.95 2.54
N LEU A 81 -15.11 0.85 1.80
CA LEU A 81 -16.19 0.04 1.25
C LEU A 81 -17.03 -0.60 2.35
N ALA A 82 -16.39 -1.16 3.37
CA ALA A 82 -17.05 -1.85 4.48
C ALA A 82 -17.98 -0.90 5.24
N ALA A 83 -17.52 0.33 5.52
CA ALA A 83 -18.37 1.37 6.12
C ALA A 83 -19.56 1.72 5.22
N ARG A 84 -19.32 1.89 3.91
CA ARG A 84 -20.34 2.26 2.93
C ARG A 84 -21.44 1.21 2.78
N ILE A 85 -21.10 -0.07 2.76
CA ILE A 85 -22.07 -1.16 2.56
C ILE A 85 -22.66 -1.67 3.88
N GLY A 86 -22.37 -1.01 5.01
CA GLY A 86 -22.84 -1.40 6.33
C GLY A 86 -22.27 -2.74 6.83
N LEU A 87 -21.10 -3.15 6.32
CA LEU A 87 -20.36 -4.32 6.81
C LEU A 87 -19.65 -4.02 8.14
N ALA A 88 -19.22 -2.78 8.35
CA ALA A 88 -18.55 -2.35 9.57
C ALA A 88 -18.89 -0.88 9.90
N PRO A 89 -18.73 -0.43 11.16
CA PRO A 89 -18.81 0.99 11.52
C PRO A 89 -17.66 1.83 10.90
N ALA A 90 -17.71 3.15 11.05
CA ALA A 90 -16.67 4.05 10.51
C ALA A 90 -15.27 3.74 11.06
N GLN A 91 -15.16 3.50 12.37
CA GLN A 91 -13.96 2.98 13.03
C GLN A 91 -14.15 1.50 13.29
N HIS A 92 -13.27 0.66 12.76
CA HIS A 92 -13.42 -0.80 12.78
C HIS A 92 -12.06 -1.51 12.68
N VAL A 93 -12.08 -2.84 12.76
CA VAL A 93 -10.94 -3.72 12.59
C VAL A 93 -11.15 -4.62 11.38
N LEU A 94 -10.19 -4.57 10.45
CA LEU A 94 -10.13 -5.44 9.28
C LEU A 94 -9.20 -6.62 9.55
N GLY A 95 -9.68 -7.85 9.39
CA GLY A 95 -8.87 -9.06 9.48
C GLY A 95 -8.16 -9.38 8.16
N THR A 96 -6.85 -9.44 8.19
CA THR A 96 -5.99 -9.78 7.04
C THR A 96 -5.11 -10.99 7.36
N ASP A 97 -4.42 -11.56 6.37
CA ASP A 97 -3.45 -12.64 6.65
C ASP A 97 -2.22 -12.12 7.41
N ALA A 98 -1.95 -10.80 7.39
CA ALA A 98 -0.95 -10.16 8.24
C ALA A 98 -1.44 -9.90 9.68
N GLY A 99 -2.69 -10.24 9.99
CA GLY A 99 -3.34 -10.00 11.27
C GLY A 99 -4.43 -8.92 11.23
N PRO A 100 -5.06 -8.62 12.38
CA PRO A 100 -6.05 -7.55 12.48
C PRO A 100 -5.38 -6.18 12.34
N ILE A 101 -5.98 -5.30 11.54
CA ILE A 101 -5.54 -3.92 11.36
C ILE A 101 -6.66 -2.95 11.71
N LYS A 102 -6.34 -1.89 12.44
CA LYS A 102 -7.30 -0.81 12.74
C LYS A 102 -7.54 0.03 11.50
N ALA A 103 -8.79 0.42 11.28
CA ALA A 103 -9.18 1.26 10.18
C ALA A 103 -10.23 2.30 10.61
N GLU A 104 -10.17 3.46 9.95
CA GLU A 104 -11.13 4.53 10.09
C GLU A 104 -11.49 5.05 8.69
N ALA A 105 -12.78 5.07 8.38
CA ALA A 105 -13.30 5.55 7.10
C ALA A 105 -14.07 6.85 7.29
N ASP A 106 -13.74 7.85 6.48
CA ASP A 106 -14.47 9.10 6.38
C ASP A 106 -15.18 9.17 5.02
N GLU A 107 -16.48 8.90 5.05
CA GLU A 107 -17.32 8.92 3.85
C GLU A 107 -17.54 10.33 3.28
N LEU A 108 -17.43 11.38 4.11
CA LEU A 108 -17.62 12.77 3.69
C LEU A 108 -16.43 13.25 2.85
N THR A 109 -15.20 12.94 3.30
CA THR A 109 -13.98 13.32 2.56
C THR A 109 -13.55 12.27 1.53
N GLY A 110 -14.07 11.04 1.65
CA GLY A 110 -13.69 9.91 0.81
C GLY A 110 -12.27 9.37 1.10
N ARG A 111 -11.78 9.63 2.31
CA ARG A 111 -10.48 9.17 2.81
C ARG A 111 -10.67 8.02 3.78
N ALA A 112 -9.62 7.20 3.91
CA ALA A 112 -9.55 6.18 4.93
C ALA A 112 -8.16 6.15 5.53
N LYS A 113 -8.09 5.96 6.85
CA LYS A 113 -6.88 5.77 7.64
C LYS A 113 -6.79 4.30 8.02
N VAL A 114 -5.65 3.67 7.75
CA VAL A 114 -5.42 2.25 8.06
C VAL A 114 -4.09 2.07 8.76
N GLN A 115 -4.07 1.18 9.75
CA GLN A 115 -2.84 0.75 10.40
C GLN A 115 -2.01 -0.09 9.42
N LEU A 116 -0.72 0.22 9.32
CA LEU A 116 0.25 -0.57 8.58
C LEU A 116 0.93 -1.59 9.48
N THR A 117 1.57 -2.59 8.87
CA THR A 117 2.45 -3.50 9.59
C THR A 117 3.55 -2.71 10.29
N PRO A 118 3.88 -3.00 11.56
CA PRO A 118 4.91 -2.27 12.29
C PRO A 118 6.25 -2.27 11.55
N PRO A 119 6.93 -1.12 11.46
CA PRO A 119 8.22 -1.02 10.81
C PRO A 119 9.28 -1.86 11.53
N LYS A 120 10.17 -2.49 10.77
CA LYS A 120 11.25 -3.35 11.26
C LYS A 120 12.59 -2.91 10.65
N ASN A 121 13.68 -3.35 11.27
CA ASN A 121 15.05 -3.20 10.73
C ASN A 121 15.41 -1.73 10.40
N LEU A 122 14.99 -0.78 11.24
CA LEU A 122 15.36 0.62 11.10
C LEU A 122 16.87 0.78 11.26
N GLU A 123 17.53 1.30 10.24
CA GLU A 123 18.97 1.58 10.23
C GLU A 123 19.21 2.96 9.58
N LEU A 124 19.94 3.84 10.26
CA LEU A 124 20.17 5.22 9.83
C LEU A 124 21.65 5.45 9.51
N GLY A 125 21.95 6.28 8.51
CA GLY A 125 23.32 6.74 8.23
C GLY A 125 24.19 5.67 7.59
N ILE A 126 23.61 4.81 6.74
CA ILE A 126 24.35 3.80 5.99
C ILE A 126 25.05 4.49 4.83
N THR A 127 26.38 4.36 4.73
CA THR A 127 27.12 4.80 3.54
C THR A 127 27.15 3.68 2.50
N ILE A 128 26.71 3.98 1.27
CA ILE A 128 26.86 3.10 0.11
C ILE A 128 27.63 3.81 -1.01
N THR A 129 28.27 3.04 -1.90
CA THR A 129 28.95 3.58 -3.08
C THR A 129 28.21 3.18 -4.34
N VAL A 130 27.78 4.15 -5.13
CA VAL A 130 27.13 3.95 -6.43
C VAL A 130 27.90 4.73 -7.48
N ASP A 131 28.38 4.02 -8.51
CA ASP A 131 29.18 4.59 -9.61
C ASP A 131 30.37 5.46 -9.12
N GLY A 132 31.03 5.02 -8.05
CA GLY A 132 32.18 5.71 -7.46
C GLY A 132 31.85 6.95 -6.61
N LYS A 133 30.57 7.23 -6.37
CA LYS A 133 30.10 8.29 -5.47
C LYS A 133 29.47 7.71 -4.21
N GLU A 134 29.82 8.28 -3.06
CA GLU A 134 29.21 7.91 -1.78
C GLU A 134 27.85 8.58 -1.61
N TYR A 135 26.89 7.81 -1.10
CA TYR A 135 25.57 8.27 -0.70
C TYR A 135 25.29 7.83 0.73
N GLU A 136 24.80 8.75 1.55
CA GLU A 136 24.17 8.40 2.82
C GLU A 136 22.73 7.97 2.56
N VAL A 137 22.36 6.80 3.08
CA VAL A 137 21.02 6.22 2.94
C VAL A 137 20.52 5.71 4.29
N HIS A 138 19.21 5.58 4.39
CA HIS A 138 18.53 5.02 5.55
C HIS A 138 17.68 3.85 5.12
N HIS A 139 17.46 2.89 6.00
CA HIS A 139 16.73 1.67 5.70
C HIS A 139 15.65 1.42 6.73
N VAL A 140 14.49 0.96 6.26
CA VAL A 140 13.41 0.43 7.10
C VAL A 140 12.56 -0.53 6.28
N ASP A 141 12.05 -1.57 6.92
CA ASP A 141 11.08 -2.49 6.33
C ASP A 141 9.69 -2.15 6.88
N THR A 142 8.78 -1.70 6.02
CA THR A 142 7.38 -1.38 6.36
C THR A 142 6.41 -2.41 5.77
N GLY A 143 6.79 -3.69 5.83
CA GLY A 143 6.15 -4.81 5.15
C GLY A 143 6.89 -5.23 3.88
N VAL A 144 7.65 -4.31 3.28
CA VAL A 144 8.67 -4.57 2.26
C VAL A 144 9.89 -3.68 2.51
N PRO A 145 11.10 -4.08 2.06
CA PRO A 145 12.31 -3.29 2.25
C PRO A 145 12.27 -1.94 1.52
N HIS A 146 12.62 -0.86 2.21
CA HIS A 146 12.75 0.49 1.66
C HIS A 146 14.09 1.12 2.04
N THR A 147 14.70 1.80 1.08
CA THR A 147 15.92 2.60 1.26
C THR A 147 15.60 4.05 0.93
N VAL A 148 15.79 4.94 1.90
CA VAL A 148 15.44 6.36 1.83
C VAL A 148 16.69 7.21 1.74
N LEU A 149 16.70 8.15 0.79
CA LEU A 149 17.73 9.14 0.60
C LEU A 149 17.12 10.53 0.72
N LEU A 150 17.78 11.43 1.46
CA LEU A 150 17.32 12.81 1.63
C LEU A 150 17.98 13.72 0.60
N PHE A 151 17.18 14.62 0.01
CA PHE A 151 17.61 15.63 -0.95
C PHE A 151 17.04 17.00 -0.58
N ASP A 152 17.78 18.06 -0.90
CA ASP A 152 17.27 19.43 -0.79
C ASP A 152 16.23 19.74 -1.89
N ASP A 153 16.38 19.15 -3.07
CA ASP A 153 15.45 19.22 -4.20
C ASP A 153 15.34 17.85 -4.88
N VAL A 154 14.17 17.22 -4.75
CA VAL A 154 13.91 15.89 -5.34
C VAL A 154 13.53 15.96 -6.82
N SER A 155 13.21 17.14 -7.34
CA SER A 155 12.70 17.32 -8.71
C SER A 155 13.75 17.04 -9.78
N SER A 156 15.04 17.26 -9.46
CA SER A 156 16.16 17.03 -10.38
C SER A 156 16.78 15.63 -10.30
N VAL A 157 16.26 14.75 -9.42
CA VAL A 157 16.83 13.42 -9.20
C VAL A 157 16.58 12.52 -10.41
N ASP A 158 17.64 11.85 -10.88
CA ASP A 158 17.54 10.74 -11.83
C ASP A 158 17.04 9.47 -11.10
N VAL A 159 15.72 9.40 -10.93
CA VAL A 159 15.07 8.29 -10.23
C VAL A 159 15.30 6.96 -10.95
N ALA A 160 15.32 6.95 -12.28
CA ALA A 160 15.51 5.72 -13.04
C ALA A 160 16.94 5.18 -12.89
N GLY A 161 17.96 6.03 -13.11
CA GLY A 161 19.36 5.61 -13.02
C GLY A 161 19.78 5.26 -11.60
N LEU A 162 19.66 6.23 -10.68
CA LEU A 162 20.09 6.05 -9.29
C LEU A 162 19.21 5.04 -8.55
N GLY A 163 17.89 5.06 -8.80
CA GLY A 163 16.96 4.12 -8.19
C GLY A 163 17.28 2.69 -8.58
N ARG A 164 17.51 2.42 -9.88
CA ARG A 164 17.92 1.10 -10.35
C ARG A 164 19.26 0.66 -9.75
N ALA A 165 20.24 1.55 -9.66
CA ALA A 165 21.54 1.20 -9.09
C ALA A 165 21.43 0.79 -7.61
N ILE A 166 20.66 1.54 -6.80
CA ILE A 166 20.46 1.25 -5.37
C ILE A 166 19.57 0.01 -5.17
N ARG A 167 18.51 -0.15 -5.97
CA ARG A 167 17.60 -1.31 -5.97
C ARG A 167 18.33 -2.65 -6.02
N PHE A 168 19.45 -2.71 -6.75
CA PHE A 168 20.28 -3.90 -6.93
C PHE A 168 21.63 -3.83 -6.19
N HIS A 169 21.85 -2.83 -5.35
CA HIS A 169 23.10 -2.68 -4.60
C HIS A 169 23.30 -3.84 -3.62
N GLU A 170 24.54 -4.33 -3.51
CA GLU A 170 24.89 -5.52 -2.71
C GLU A 170 24.49 -5.41 -1.23
N ARG A 171 24.51 -4.19 -0.67
CA ARG A 171 24.06 -3.91 0.71
C ARG A 171 22.63 -4.40 0.99
N PHE A 172 21.77 -4.42 -0.03
CA PHE A 172 20.36 -4.80 0.08
C PHE A 172 20.05 -6.16 -0.54
N ALA A 173 21.07 -6.89 -1.04
CA ALA A 173 20.90 -8.23 -1.57
C ALA A 173 20.55 -9.25 -0.47
N PRO A 174 19.87 -10.37 -0.80
CA PRO A 174 19.40 -10.76 -2.13
C PRO A 174 18.02 -10.18 -2.50
N ALA A 175 17.24 -9.71 -1.52
CA ALA A 175 15.87 -9.24 -1.76
C ALA A 175 15.80 -7.92 -2.54
N GLY A 176 16.85 -7.11 -2.41
CA GLY A 176 16.92 -5.72 -2.86
C GLY A 176 15.99 -4.80 -2.05
N THR A 177 15.69 -3.63 -2.60
CA THR A 177 14.96 -2.58 -1.87
C THR A 177 14.15 -1.71 -2.82
N ASN A 178 13.02 -1.16 -2.34
CA ASN A 178 12.43 0.01 -2.97
C ASN A 178 13.29 1.24 -2.65
N VAL A 179 13.40 2.20 -3.56
CA VAL A 179 14.26 3.38 -3.36
C VAL A 179 13.41 4.63 -3.31
N ASN A 180 13.45 5.30 -2.17
CA ASN A 180 12.67 6.50 -1.88
C ASN A 180 13.58 7.72 -1.86
N PHE A 181 13.32 8.66 -2.76
CA PHE A 181 13.97 9.96 -2.83
C PHE A 181 13.07 10.95 -2.10
N LEU A 182 13.54 11.42 -0.96
CA LEU A 182 12.76 12.20 -0.01
C LEU A 182 13.29 13.63 0.05
N GLN A 183 12.39 14.60 -0.01
CA GLN A 183 12.67 15.99 0.33
C GLN A 183 11.76 16.42 1.48
N VAL A 184 12.35 16.94 2.54
CA VAL A 184 11.61 17.52 3.67
C VAL A 184 11.39 19.00 3.40
N THR A 185 10.16 19.39 3.09
CA THR A 185 9.83 20.79 2.77
C THR A 185 9.40 21.58 4.01
N SER A 186 8.77 20.90 4.98
CA SER A 186 8.54 21.40 6.34
C SER A 186 8.45 20.20 7.32
N PRO A 187 8.42 20.43 8.64
CA PRO A 187 8.21 19.35 9.63
C PRO A 187 6.91 18.56 9.46
N GLU A 188 5.95 19.09 8.71
CA GLU A 188 4.65 18.48 8.43
C GLU A 188 4.50 18.05 6.96
N ARG A 189 5.47 18.32 6.08
CA ARG A 189 5.33 18.09 4.64
C ARG A 189 6.57 17.55 3.95
N LEU A 190 6.38 16.44 3.26
CA LEU A 190 7.38 15.66 2.53
C LEU A 190 7.01 15.59 1.04
N GLU A 191 8.00 15.70 0.16
CA GLU A 191 7.87 15.37 -1.26
C GLU A 191 8.62 14.05 -1.51
N LEU A 192 7.96 13.10 -2.18
CA LEU A 192 8.46 11.73 -2.35
C LEU A 192 8.38 11.28 -3.80
N ARG A 193 9.51 10.74 -4.27
CA ARG A 193 9.61 9.98 -5.53
C ARG A 193 10.11 8.58 -5.21
N THR A 194 9.49 7.55 -5.76
CA THR A 194 9.81 6.15 -5.44
C THR A 194 10.14 5.39 -6.71
N TYR A 195 11.32 4.77 -6.74
CA TYR A 195 11.63 3.68 -7.67
C TYR A 195 11.21 2.37 -7.01
N GLU A 196 10.23 1.69 -7.60
CA GLU A 196 9.56 0.55 -6.98
C GLU A 196 10.10 -0.79 -7.44
N ARG A 197 10.43 -1.65 -6.48
CA ARG A 197 10.87 -3.02 -6.70
C ARG A 197 9.75 -3.84 -7.33
N GLY A 198 10.06 -4.58 -8.38
CA GLY A 198 9.09 -5.41 -9.11
C GLY A 198 8.40 -4.67 -10.26
N VAL A 199 8.21 -3.35 -10.15
CA VAL A 199 7.86 -2.48 -11.29
C VAL A 199 9.12 -2.07 -12.06
N GLU A 200 10.22 -1.88 -11.33
CA GLU A 200 11.54 -1.51 -11.86
C GLU A 200 11.52 -0.17 -12.62
N ALA A 201 10.73 0.77 -12.09
CA ALA A 201 10.57 2.13 -12.58
C ALA A 201 10.07 3.05 -11.46
N GLU A 202 10.01 4.35 -11.75
CA GLU A 202 9.31 5.32 -10.90
C GLU A 202 7.80 5.07 -10.90
N THR A 203 7.19 4.99 -9.72
CA THR A 203 5.74 4.85 -9.57
C THR A 203 5.09 6.14 -9.10
N LEU A 204 3.82 6.32 -9.45
CA LEU A 204 3.07 7.53 -9.11
C LEU A 204 2.85 7.68 -7.60
N ALA A 205 2.77 6.56 -6.88
CA ALA A 205 2.60 6.56 -5.44
C ALA A 205 2.96 5.19 -4.87
N CYS A 206 3.55 5.20 -3.68
CA CYS A 206 3.85 3.99 -2.92
C CYS A 206 3.49 4.23 -1.46
N GLY A 207 2.44 3.57 -0.95
CA GLY A 207 1.95 3.78 0.42
C GLY A 207 2.95 3.33 1.49
N THR A 208 3.60 2.19 1.27
CA THR A 208 4.67 1.70 2.16
C THR A 208 5.93 2.57 2.05
N GLY A 209 6.23 3.11 0.85
CA GLY A 209 7.31 4.08 0.66
C GLY A 209 7.06 5.39 1.40
N ALA A 210 5.84 5.92 1.37
CA ALA A 210 5.45 7.10 2.14
C ALA A 210 5.61 6.87 3.65
N ALA A 211 5.15 5.72 4.14
CA ALA A 211 5.32 5.33 5.54
C ALA A 211 6.81 5.21 5.92
N ALA A 212 7.62 4.53 5.10
CA ALA A 212 9.05 4.39 5.32
C ALA A 212 9.74 5.76 5.39
N SER A 213 9.46 6.65 4.43
CA SER A 213 10.01 8.01 4.40
C SER A 213 9.62 8.85 5.62
N ALA A 214 8.37 8.78 6.06
CA ALA A 214 7.93 9.50 7.26
C ALA A 214 8.56 8.94 8.55
N VAL A 215 8.67 7.61 8.67
CA VAL A 215 9.37 6.96 9.80
C VAL A 215 10.83 7.38 9.85
N ILE A 216 11.55 7.35 8.71
CA ILE A 216 12.94 7.82 8.62
C ILE A 216 13.05 9.31 8.97
N ALA A 217 12.18 10.15 8.42
CA ALA A 217 12.22 11.59 8.67
C ALA A 217 11.99 11.93 10.15
N ASN A 218 11.04 11.27 10.79
CA ASN A 218 10.77 11.41 12.23
C ASN A 218 11.98 10.93 13.06
N ALA A 219 12.54 9.76 12.73
CA ALA A 219 13.70 9.22 13.44
C ALA A 219 14.96 10.10 13.32
N LEU A 220 15.08 10.88 12.22
CA LEU A 220 16.13 11.89 12.01
C LEU A 220 15.80 13.25 12.65
N GLY A 221 14.66 13.38 13.34
CA GLY A 221 14.18 14.62 13.94
C GLY A 221 13.84 15.71 12.91
N ARG A 222 13.42 15.31 11.71
CA ARG A 222 13.07 16.23 10.61
C ARG A 222 11.57 16.52 10.51
N THR A 223 10.73 15.65 11.07
CA THR A 223 9.27 15.80 11.11
C THR A 223 8.72 15.50 12.50
N GLY A 224 7.49 15.93 12.76
CA GLY A 224 6.73 15.49 13.94
C GLY A 224 6.18 14.07 13.77
N ASP A 225 5.22 13.71 14.62
CA ASP A 225 4.54 12.40 14.59
C ASP A 225 3.50 12.28 13.47
N THR A 226 3.19 13.37 12.77
CA THR A 226 2.32 13.35 11.60
C THR A 226 2.91 14.21 10.49
N ALA A 227 2.92 13.66 9.27
CA ALA A 227 3.40 14.37 8.08
C ALA A 227 2.55 14.00 6.86
N GLU A 228 2.33 14.99 6.00
CA GLU A 228 1.79 14.81 4.66
C GLU A 228 2.90 14.48 3.68
N VAL A 229 2.73 13.41 2.91
CA VAL A 229 3.65 12.96 1.88
C VAL A 229 2.99 13.16 0.52
N CYS A 230 3.50 14.11 -0.24
CA CYS A 230 3.10 14.36 -1.62
C CYS A 230 3.91 13.45 -2.54
N THR A 231 3.23 12.55 -3.25
CA THR A 231 3.88 11.60 -4.15
C THR A 231 4.03 12.17 -5.56
N THR A 232 4.73 11.43 -6.44
CA THR A 232 4.93 11.81 -7.85
C THR A 232 3.61 12.06 -8.60
N GLY A 233 2.59 11.24 -8.32
CA GLY A 233 1.23 11.36 -8.85
C GLY A 233 0.38 12.48 -8.24
N LYS A 234 0.96 13.31 -7.36
CA LYS A 234 0.29 14.42 -6.64
C LYS A 234 -0.78 13.96 -5.65
N GLU A 235 -0.76 12.68 -5.28
CA GLU A 235 -1.53 12.16 -4.16
C GLU A 235 -0.88 12.66 -2.86
N ILE A 236 -1.73 13.05 -1.90
CA ILE A 236 -1.30 13.40 -0.55
C ILE A 236 -1.68 12.26 0.38
N LEU A 237 -0.67 11.62 0.93
CA LEU A 237 -0.80 10.58 1.94
C LEU A 237 -0.42 11.15 3.30
N THR A 238 -1.29 11.05 4.30
CA THR A 238 -0.96 11.46 5.66
C THR A 238 -0.44 10.23 6.42
N ILE A 239 0.78 10.32 6.92
CA ILE A 239 1.37 9.30 7.78
C ILE A 239 1.33 9.80 9.22
N SER A 240 0.81 8.97 10.12
CA SER A 240 0.79 9.23 11.56
C SER A 240 1.49 8.12 12.33
N LEU A 241 2.36 8.51 13.27
CA LEU A 241 3.09 7.62 14.16
C LEU A 241 2.42 7.72 15.54
N GLU A 242 1.73 6.66 15.96
CA GLU A 242 0.88 6.68 17.14
C GLU A 242 1.22 5.50 18.05
N ASN A 243 1.84 5.77 19.20
CA ASN A 243 2.18 4.72 20.19
C ASN A 243 3.00 3.55 19.60
N GLY A 244 3.84 3.82 18.59
CA GLY A 244 4.64 2.81 17.90
C GLY A 244 3.95 2.15 16.70
N ASP A 245 2.66 2.41 16.48
CA ASP A 245 1.93 2.05 15.27
C ASP A 245 2.15 3.10 14.17
N VAL A 246 2.10 2.67 12.91
CA VAL A 246 2.16 3.55 11.74
C VAL A 246 0.82 3.49 11.03
N PHE A 247 0.19 4.65 10.84
CA PHE A 247 -1.06 4.77 10.11
C PHE A 247 -0.83 5.47 8.78
N LEU A 248 -1.50 4.97 7.76
CA LEU A 248 -1.54 5.54 6.42
C LEU A 248 -2.97 5.99 6.13
N GLU A 249 -3.13 7.29 5.93
CA GLU A 249 -4.37 7.89 5.49
C GLU A 249 -4.23 8.47 4.09
N GLY A 250 -5.27 8.28 3.27
CA GLY A 250 -5.33 8.86 1.94
C GLY A 250 -6.67 8.62 1.28
N ALA A 251 -6.81 9.15 0.06
CA ALA A 251 -8.00 8.92 -0.74
C ALA A 251 -8.17 7.43 -1.09
N ALA A 252 -9.42 6.98 -1.08
CA ALA A 252 -9.81 5.66 -1.58
C ALA A 252 -11.06 5.82 -2.43
N SER A 253 -10.91 5.93 -3.76
CA SER A 253 -12.01 6.31 -4.64
C SER A 253 -12.87 5.13 -5.05
N PHE A 254 -14.18 5.32 -4.93
CA PHE A 254 -15.16 4.45 -5.56
C PHE A 254 -15.30 4.85 -7.04
N VAL A 255 -14.97 3.93 -7.95
CA VAL A 255 -14.98 4.22 -9.39
C VAL A 255 -16.33 3.83 -10.00
N TYR A 256 -16.75 2.58 -9.81
CA TYR A 256 -18.05 2.09 -10.26
C TYR A 256 -18.48 0.87 -9.43
N ARG A 257 -19.77 0.53 -9.56
CA ARG A 257 -20.37 -0.75 -9.16
C ARG A 257 -20.93 -1.41 -10.42
N GLY A 258 -20.84 -2.73 -10.50
CA GLY A 258 -21.42 -3.48 -11.62
C GLY A 258 -21.69 -4.93 -11.25
N GLU A 259 -22.21 -5.66 -12.22
CA GLU A 259 -22.49 -7.10 -12.15
C GLU A 259 -21.86 -7.77 -13.38
N PHE A 260 -21.45 -9.02 -13.25
CA PHE A 260 -20.95 -9.85 -14.36
C PHE A 260 -21.46 -11.28 -14.20
N ASP A 261 -21.60 -12.02 -15.30
CA ASP A 261 -21.93 -13.45 -15.25
C ASP A 261 -20.63 -14.25 -15.06
N PRO A 262 -20.46 -14.99 -13.94
CA PRO A 262 -19.26 -15.80 -13.73
C PRO A 262 -19.03 -16.84 -14.84
N LYS A 263 -20.10 -17.38 -15.46
CA LYS A 263 -19.98 -18.41 -16.50
C LYS A 263 -19.33 -17.89 -17.77
N ASP A 264 -19.59 -16.64 -18.13
CA ASP A 264 -18.95 -15.97 -19.28
C ASP A 264 -17.46 -15.72 -19.04
N LEU A 265 -17.03 -15.77 -17.78
CA LEU A 265 -15.62 -15.75 -17.38
C LEU A 265 -15.02 -17.14 -17.17
N GLY A 266 -15.79 -18.21 -17.42
CA GLY A 266 -15.35 -19.60 -17.20
C GLY A 266 -15.33 -20.01 -15.73
N LEU A 267 -16.03 -19.28 -14.86
CA LEU A 267 -16.08 -19.54 -13.42
C LEU A 267 -17.35 -20.32 -13.05
N SER A 268 -17.21 -21.19 -12.05
CA SER A 268 -18.32 -21.86 -11.38
C SER A 268 -18.42 -21.40 -9.92
N LEU A 269 -19.65 -21.35 -9.42
CA LEU A 269 -19.96 -21.19 -8.00
C LEU A 269 -19.96 -22.55 -7.30
#